data_AF-A0A931XF51-F1
#
_entry.id   AF-A0A931XF51-F1
#
_cell.length_a   1.000
_cell.length_b   1.000
_cell.length_c   1.000
_cell.angle_alpha   90.00
_cell.angle_beta   90.00
_cell.angle_gamma   90.00
#
_symmetry.space_group_name_H-M   'P 1'
#
loop_
_entity.id
_entity.type
_entity.pdbx_description
1 polymer ?
#
loop_
_entity_poly.entity_id
_entity_poly.type
_entity_poly.pdbx_seq_one_letter_code
_entity_poly.pdbx_strand_id
1 'polypeptide(L)' 'MSRKELLQALDLKHEGNFRENYLNPAIQAELIQMKYPETPTTSKQKYYLTEKGEELKMKNL' A
#
# COMPACT_ATOMS: atom_id res chain seq x y z
N MET A 1 0.21 -6.20 -4.69
CA MET A 1 0.06 -7.12 -3.53
C MET A 1 -1.27 -6.89 -2.83
N SER A 2 -1.82 -7.88 -2.11
CA SER A 2 -2.95 -7.68 -1.19
C SER A 2 -2.48 -7.00 0.10
N ARG A 3 -3.42 -6.49 0.91
CA ARG A 3 -3.10 -5.89 2.22
C ARG A 3 -2.36 -6.86 3.13
N LYS A 4 -2.79 -8.14 3.16
CA LYS A 4 -2.16 -9.20 3.96
C LYS A 4 -0.75 -9.52 3.48
N GLU A 5 -0.55 -9.57 2.16
CA GLU A 5 0.79 -9.76 1.56
C GLU A 5 1.72 -8.59 1.94
N LEU A 6 1.23 -7.34 1.89
CA LEU A 6 2.02 -6.16 2.27
C LEU A 6 2.38 -6.18 3.76
N LEU A 7 1.41 -6.51 4.62
CA LEU A 7 1.62 -6.63 6.07
C LEU A 7 2.72 -7.66 6.38
N GLN A 8 2.67 -8.82 5.71
CA GLN A 8 3.68 -9.87 5.85
C GLN A 8 5.05 -9.44 5.30
N ALA A 9 5.10 -8.76 4.16
CA ALA A 9 6.35 -8.30 3.58
C ALA A 9 7.07 -7.23 4.43
N LEU A 10 6.32 -6.50 5.26
CA LEU A 10 6.86 -5.55 6.24
C LEU A 10 7.10 -6.17 7.62
N ASP A 11 6.88 -7.48 7.78
CA ASP A 11 6.94 -8.21 9.06
C ASP A 11 6.11 -7.55 10.19
N LEU A 12 4.95 -6.99 9.81
CA LEU A 12 4.03 -6.36 10.75
C LEU A 12 2.98 -7.35 11.23
N LYS A 13 2.62 -7.26 12.52
CA LYS A 13 1.64 -8.18 13.14
C LYS A 13 0.24 -7.59 13.28
N HIS A 14 0.13 -6.26 13.35
CA HIS A 14 -1.11 -5.56 13.65
C HIS A 14 -1.63 -4.80 12.43
N GLU A 15 -2.79 -5.21 11.93
CA GLU A 15 -3.40 -4.64 10.73
C GLU A 15 -3.84 -3.18 10.90
N GLY A 16 -4.38 -2.81 12.07
CA GLY A 16 -4.78 -1.41 12.35
C GLY A 16 -3.59 -0.46 12.28
N ASN A 17 -2.52 -0.79 13.00
CA ASN A 17 -1.25 -0.05 12.97
C ASN A 17 -0.68 0.05 11.55
N PHE A 18 -0.68 -1.05 10.80
CA PHE A 18 -0.23 -1.05 9.41
C PHE A 18 -1.06 -0.10 8.54
N ARG A 19 -2.38 -0.11 8.71
CA ARG A 19 -3.27 0.74 7.92
C ARG A 19 -3.06 2.22 8.21
N GLU A 20 -2.98 2.58 9.49
CA GLU A 20 -2.88 3.97 9.94
C GLU A 20 -1.49 4.57 9.67
N ASN A 21 -0.42 3.80 9.88
CA ASN A 21 0.93 4.34 9.85
C ASN A 21 1.70 4.06 8.56
N TYR A 22 1.21 3.16 7.69
CA TYR A 22 1.92 2.79 6.46
C TYR A 22 1.00 2.89 5.24
N LEU A 23 -0.11 2.16 5.22
CA LEU A 23 -0.93 2.03 4.02
C LEU A 23 -1.65 3.33 3.66
N ASN A 24 -2.43 3.90 4.58
CA ASN A 24 -3.17 5.14 4.32
C ASN A 24 -2.22 6.32 4.03
N PRO A 25 -1.11 6.53 4.79
CA PRO A 25 -0.16 7.59 4.47
C PRO A 25 0.46 7.44 3.08
N ALA A 26 0.82 6.21 2.66
CA ALA A 26 1.39 5.97 1.34
C ALA A 26 0.38 6.22 0.20
N ILE A 27 -0.91 5.95 0.42
CA ILE A 27 -1.98 6.29 -0.53
C ILE A 27 -2.19 7.81 -0.58
N GLN A 28 -2.26 8.49 0.57
CA GLN A 28 -2.41 9.95 0.66
C GLN A 28 -1.22 10.69 0.04
N ALA A 29 -0.02 10.14 0.16
CA ALA A 29 1.18 10.66 -0.49
C ALA A 29 1.26 10.31 -1.97
N GLU A 30 0.28 9.58 -2.52
CA GLU A 30 0.20 9.11 -3.91
C GLU A 30 1.38 8.24 -4.33
N LEU A 31 2.03 7.55 -3.38
CA LEU A 31 3.14 6.63 -3.66
C LEU A 31 2.62 5.25 -4.09
N ILE A 32 1.43 4.88 -3.61
CA ILE A 32 0.72 3.67 -3.99
C ILE A 32 -0.74 3.97 -4.27
N GLN A 33 -1.39 3.10 -5.03
CA GLN A 33 -2.82 3.20 -5.35
C GLN A 33 -3.55 1.87 -5.21
N MET A 34 -4.88 1.95 -5.03
CA MET A 34 -5.78 0.80 -5.01
C MET A 34 -6.17 0.36 -6.43
N LYS A 35 -6.27 -0.96 -6.65
CA LYS A 35 -6.79 -1.50 -7.91
C LYS A 35 -8.27 -1.22 -8.10
N TYR A 36 -9.02 -1.34 -7.02
CA TYR A 36 -10.48 -1.23 -7.01
C TYR A 36 -10.89 -0.14 -6.00
N PRO A 37 -10.66 1.15 -6.32
CA PRO A 37 -10.97 2.25 -5.40
C PRO A 37 -12.48 2.39 -5.13
N GLU A 38 -13.32 2.12 -6.14
CA GLU A 38 -14.79 2.19 -6.03
C GLU A 38 -15.39 1.11 -5.10
N THR A 39 -14.66 0.01 -4.89
CA THR A 39 -15.09 -1.10 -4.01
C THR A 39 -13.97 -1.45 -3.03
N PRO A 40 -13.64 -0.53 -2.11
CA PRO A 40 -12.39 -0.59 -1.35
C PRO A 40 -12.27 -1.81 -0.43
N THR A 41 -13.41 -2.38 -0.01
CA THR A 41 -13.50 -3.53 0.88
C THR A 41 -13.48 -4.88 0.17
N THR A 42 -13.40 -4.91 -1.17
CA THR A 42 -13.40 -6.17 -1.94
C THR A 42 -12.21 -7.07 -1.58
N SER A 43 -12.45 -8.38 -1.50
CA SER A 43 -11.39 -9.38 -1.27
C SER A 43 -10.37 -9.42 -2.41
N LYS A 44 -10.75 -8.92 -3.59
CA LYS A 44 -9.87 -8.79 -4.75
C LYS A 44 -8.97 -7.56 -4.68
N GLN A 45 -9.04 -6.75 -3.63
CA GLN A 45 -8.26 -5.51 -3.52
C GLN A 45 -6.77 -5.79 -3.59
N LYS A 46 -6.07 -5.00 -4.40
CA LYS A 46 -4.62 -5.04 -4.56
C LYS A 46 -4.09 -3.60 -4.58
N TYR A 47 -2.83 -3.46 -4.21
CA TYR A 47 -2.11 -2.20 -4.19
C TYR A 47 -0.87 -2.30 -5.08
N TYR A 48 -0.55 -1.18 -5.74
CA TYR A 48 0.55 -1.04 -6.69
C TYR A 48 1.25 0.30 -6.49
N LEU A 49 2.55 0.35 -6.80
CA LEU A 49 3.28 1.62 -6.86
C LEU A 49 2.73 2.48 -7.99
N THR A 50 2.67 3.78 -7.74
CA THR A 50 2.47 4.78 -8.79
C THR A 50 3.82 5.13 -9.42
N GLU A 51 3.81 5.94 -10.47
CA GLU A 51 5.03 6.50 -11.05
C GLU A 51 5.87 7.23 -9.99
N LYS A 52 5.22 8.07 -9.16
CA LYS A 52 5.85 8.76 -8.02
C LYS A 52 6.47 7.80 -7.01
N GLY A 53 5.79 6.69 -6.73
CA GLY A 53 6.30 5.64 -5.86
C GLY A 53 7.54 4.93 -6.42
N GLU A 54 7.53 4.62 -7.72
CA GLU A 54 8.69 4.03 -8.39
C GLU A 54 9.87 5.01 -8.45
N GLU A 55 9.64 6.29 -8.74
CA GLU A 55 10.70 7.31 -8.70
C GLU A 55 11.35 7.40 -7.32
N LEU A 56 10.55 7.43 -6.25
CA LEU A 56 11.06 7.48 -4.89
C LEU A 56 11.90 6.23 -4.56
N LYS A 57 11.45 5.06 -5.01
CA LYS A 57 12.19 3.81 -4.82
C LYS A 57 13.53 3.86 -5.55
N MET A 58 13.58 4.37 -6.78
CA MET A 58 14.82 4.50 -7.56
C MET A 58 15.78 5.54 -6.98
N LYS A 59 15.27 6.59 -6.32
CA LYS A 59 16.11 7.62 -5.66
C LYS A 59 16.77 7.16 -4.36
N ASN A 60 16.26 6.09 -3.74
CA ASN A 60 16.75 5.54 -2.47
C ASN A 60 17.56 4.24 -2.65
N LEU A 61 17.91 3.91 -3.89
CA LEU A 61 18.79 2.81 -4.31
C LEU A 61 20.14 3.39 -4.77
#